data_AF-A0A7R9H4P7-F1
#
_entry.id   AF-A0A7R9H4P7-F1
#
_cell.length_a   1.000
_cell.length_b   1.000
_cell.length_c   1.000
_cell.angle_alpha   90.00
_cell.angle_beta   90.00
_cell.angle_gamma   90.00
#
_symmetry.space_group_name_H-M   'P 1'
#
loop_
_entity.id
_entity.type
_entity.pdbx_description
1 polymer ?
#
loop_
_entity_poly.entity_id
_entity_poly.type
_entity_poly.pdbx_seq_one_letter_code
_entity_poly.pdbx_strand_id
1 'polypeptide(L)'
;MKGHPLKNNLFEEDMSVRYSEGTQDCNHDLDDELGYLNTTISADVYEEFARWEAYDDAQDNFCDTNEEDDDIEYVDLLLNPERYTGYKGKSAHRIWHSIYMENCFRPKNSYGAYIQTSKLSEQNSLISHPDGKWGANLEEFHRRFDPELTAGEGPQWLKNLYFLYLLELRALAKAAPYLMREEYFTGNDQEDVEVRQAIKDFLNVVRSFPDHFNESSMFTGGKQAKKLKEEFRQHFRNISRIMDCVGCDKCKLWGKLQVQFSYEYIKVPMDLEYRENT
;
A
#
# COMPACT_ATOMS: atom_id res chain seq x y z
N MET A 1 -28.31 -5.54 50.80
CA MET A 1 -29.05 -5.61 49.53
C MET A 1 -28.22 -6.42 48.55
N LYS A 2 -28.83 -7.44 47.97
CA LYS A 2 -28.21 -8.44 47.10
C LYS A 2 -27.79 -7.80 45.77
N GLY A 3 -26.63 -8.19 45.25
CA GLY A 3 -26.16 -7.81 43.93
C GLY A 3 -26.99 -8.44 42.81
N HIS A 4 -27.18 -7.69 41.74
CA HIS A 4 -27.63 -8.18 40.44
C HIS A 4 -26.49 -7.99 39.42
N PRO A 5 -26.07 -9.03 38.70
CA PRO A 5 -25.06 -8.93 37.65
C PRO A 5 -25.73 -8.50 36.34
N LEU A 6 -25.28 -7.40 35.74
CA LEU A 6 -25.60 -7.12 34.34
C LEU A 6 -24.69 -7.98 33.48
N LYS A 7 -25.31 -8.93 32.78
CA LYS A 7 -24.69 -9.79 31.77
C LYS A 7 -24.16 -8.91 30.64
N ASN A 8 -22.86 -8.92 30.42
CA ASN A 8 -22.27 -8.51 29.14
C ASN A 8 -22.61 -9.61 28.13
N ASN A 9 -23.62 -9.36 27.30
CA ASN A 9 -23.82 -10.12 26.07
C ASN A 9 -22.72 -9.68 25.09
N LEU A 10 -21.72 -10.54 24.91
CA LEU A 10 -20.89 -10.55 23.71
C LEU A 10 -21.79 -10.98 22.56
N PHE A 11 -22.34 -10.01 21.83
CA PHE A 11 -22.76 -10.28 20.47
C PHE A 11 -21.51 -10.14 19.61
N GLU A 12 -21.01 -11.27 19.11
CA GLU A 12 -20.24 -11.30 17.87
C GLU A 12 -21.17 -10.76 16.78
N GLU A 13 -21.10 -9.46 16.53
CA GLU A 13 -21.81 -8.86 15.41
C GLU A 13 -21.13 -9.31 14.11
N ASP A 14 -21.90 -10.05 13.32
CA ASP A 14 -21.57 -10.50 11.97
C ASP A 14 -21.09 -9.33 11.09
N MET A 15 -19.93 -9.55 10.43
CA MET A 15 -19.20 -8.55 9.64
C MET A 15 -20.00 -8.06 8.43
N SER A 16 -21.02 -8.80 8.01
CA SER A 16 -21.93 -8.46 6.91
C SER A 16 -22.77 -7.19 7.18
N VAL A 17 -23.03 -6.86 8.45
CA VAL A 17 -23.95 -5.78 8.84
C VAL A 17 -23.27 -4.40 8.89
N ARG A 18 -21.93 -4.34 9.01
CA ARG A 18 -21.20 -3.05 9.04
C ARG A 18 -21.24 -2.28 7.71
N TYR A 19 -21.49 -2.95 6.60
CA TYR A 19 -21.40 -2.38 5.25
C TYR A 19 -22.75 -2.15 4.58
N SER A 20 -23.86 -2.39 5.29
CA SER A 20 -25.22 -2.38 4.72
C SER A 20 -26.00 -1.08 4.89
N GLU A 21 -25.34 0.08 5.01
CA GLU A 21 -26.04 1.36 4.89
C GLU A 21 -26.06 1.85 3.43
N GLY A 22 -27.10 1.42 2.71
CA GLY A 22 -27.60 2.06 1.49
C GLY A 22 -26.77 1.81 0.22
N THR A 23 -27.33 1.06 -0.72
CA THR A 23 -26.87 1.03 -2.12
C THR A 23 -27.15 2.38 -2.78
N GLN A 24 -26.28 3.35 -2.53
CA GLN A 24 -26.32 4.67 -3.15
C GLN A 24 -25.50 4.66 -4.43
N ASP A 25 -26.07 5.17 -5.53
CA ASP A 25 -25.46 5.20 -6.85
C ASP A 25 -24.07 5.88 -6.82
N CYS A 26 -23.04 5.14 -7.20
CA CYS A 26 -21.64 5.56 -7.20
C CYS A 26 -21.09 5.74 -8.62
N ASN A 27 -21.93 5.64 -9.66
CA ASN A 27 -21.46 5.69 -11.05
C ASN A 27 -20.83 7.06 -11.41
N HIS A 28 -21.22 8.14 -10.74
CA HIS A 28 -20.65 9.48 -10.96
C HIS A 28 -19.28 9.70 -10.29
N ASP A 29 -18.82 8.77 -9.47
CA ASP A 29 -17.54 8.83 -8.76
C ASP A 29 -16.37 8.27 -9.60
N LEU A 30 -16.68 7.68 -10.76
CA LEU A 30 -15.76 7.00 -11.67
C LEU A 30 -15.61 7.78 -12.98
N ASP A 31 -14.43 7.70 -13.57
CA ASP A 31 -14.14 8.13 -14.94
C ASP A 31 -13.51 6.93 -15.66
N ASP A 32 -14.32 6.24 -16.45
CA ASP A 32 -13.95 4.94 -17.05
C ASP A 32 -12.76 5.08 -18.01
N GLU A 33 -12.61 6.22 -18.69
CA GLU A 33 -11.52 6.46 -19.64
C GLU A 33 -10.19 6.70 -18.90
N LEU A 34 -10.21 7.54 -17.86
CA LEU A 34 -9.00 7.84 -17.09
C LEU A 34 -8.58 6.67 -16.19
N GLY A 35 -9.56 5.95 -15.64
CA GLY A 35 -9.39 4.80 -14.75
C GLY A 35 -9.01 3.49 -15.46
N TYR A 36 -9.23 3.39 -16.79
CA TYR A 36 -8.97 2.21 -17.60
C TYR A 36 -7.56 1.63 -17.42
N LEU A 37 -7.46 0.32 -17.23
CA LEU A 37 -6.20 -0.40 -17.15
C LEU A 37 -5.82 -1.00 -18.51
N ASN A 38 -4.66 -0.62 -19.03
CA ASN A 38 -4.12 -1.20 -20.26
C ASN A 38 -3.38 -2.50 -19.95
N THR A 39 -3.98 -3.64 -20.32
CA THR A 39 -3.41 -4.99 -20.13
C THR A 39 -2.72 -5.53 -21.38
N THR A 40 -2.40 -4.66 -22.36
CA THR A 40 -1.74 -5.08 -23.60
C THR A 40 -0.31 -5.53 -23.31
N ILE A 41 -0.02 -6.80 -23.58
CA ILE A 41 1.32 -7.40 -23.52
C ILE A 41 1.64 -8.00 -24.90
N SER A 42 2.87 -7.84 -25.38
CA SER A 42 3.30 -8.40 -26.67
C SER A 42 3.48 -9.93 -26.57
N ALA A 43 3.30 -10.62 -27.69
CA ALA A 43 3.46 -12.08 -27.75
C ALA A 43 4.87 -12.54 -27.32
N ASP A 44 5.90 -11.79 -27.69
CA ASP A 44 7.29 -12.10 -27.34
C ASP A 44 7.52 -12.07 -25.82
N VAL A 45 6.86 -11.16 -25.10
CA VAL A 45 6.96 -11.04 -23.63
C VAL A 45 6.28 -12.23 -22.92
N TYR A 46 5.23 -12.82 -23.50
CA TYR A 46 4.65 -14.05 -22.94
C TYR A 46 5.62 -15.24 -22.99
N GLU A 47 6.49 -15.31 -23.99
CA GLU A 47 7.56 -16.33 -24.02
C GLU A 47 8.61 -16.07 -22.93
N GLU A 48 8.87 -14.81 -22.60
CA GLU A 48 9.77 -14.43 -21.50
C GLU A 48 9.19 -14.84 -20.14
N PHE A 49 7.89 -14.62 -19.89
CA PHE A 49 7.23 -15.02 -18.64
C PHE A 49 7.38 -16.52 -18.35
N ALA A 50 7.22 -17.37 -19.37
CA ALA A 50 7.41 -18.81 -19.21
C ALA A 50 8.86 -19.18 -18.84
N ARG A 51 9.84 -18.39 -19.30
CA ARG A 51 11.25 -18.57 -18.91
C ARG A 51 11.50 -18.12 -17.47
N TRP A 52 10.85 -17.04 -17.03
CA TRP A 52 10.97 -16.53 -15.66
C TRP A 52 10.35 -17.53 -14.68
N GLU A 53 9.14 -18.00 -14.96
CA GLU A 53 8.45 -19.02 -14.16
C GLU A 53 9.30 -20.29 -14.04
N ALA A 54 9.83 -20.80 -15.15
CA ALA A 54 10.69 -21.99 -15.12
C ALA A 54 12.01 -21.79 -14.35
N TYR A 55 12.56 -20.58 -14.37
CA TYR A 55 13.76 -20.23 -13.60
C TYR A 55 13.44 -20.14 -12.10
N ASP A 56 12.35 -19.47 -11.75
CA ASP A 56 11.92 -19.28 -10.37
C ASP A 56 11.50 -20.62 -9.74
N ASP A 57 10.72 -21.47 -10.43
CA ASP A 57 10.29 -22.79 -9.94
C ASP A 57 11.46 -23.76 -9.70
N ALA A 58 12.58 -23.55 -10.38
CA ALA A 58 13.80 -24.33 -10.15
C ALA A 58 14.54 -23.92 -8.86
N GLN A 59 14.22 -22.75 -8.30
CA GLN A 59 14.73 -22.26 -7.02
C GLN A 59 13.86 -22.76 -5.86
N ASP A 60 14.40 -22.74 -4.63
CA ASP A 60 13.66 -23.13 -3.43
C ASP A 60 12.66 -22.03 -3.05
N ASN A 61 11.48 -22.04 -3.68
CA ASN A 61 10.46 -21.03 -3.47
C ASN A 61 9.59 -21.33 -2.25
N PHE A 62 9.51 -20.34 -1.35
CA PHE A 62 8.61 -20.32 -0.20
C PHE A 62 7.24 -19.69 -0.56
N CYS A 63 6.82 -19.78 -1.82
CA CYS A 63 5.49 -19.33 -2.22
C CYS A 63 4.48 -20.39 -1.77
N ASP A 64 3.74 -20.10 -0.70
CA ASP A 64 2.47 -20.78 -0.43
C ASP A 64 1.56 -20.43 -1.61
N THR A 65 1.49 -21.30 -2.62
CA THR A 65 0.50 -21.22 -3.70
C THR A 65 -0.85 -21.35 -3.01
N ASN A 66 -1.49 -20.22 -2.68
CA ASN A 66 -2.87 -20.29 -2.24
C ASN A 66 -3.67 -20.70 -3.48
N GLU A 67 -4.54 -21.70 -3.36
CA GLU A 67 -5.36 -22.26 -4.44
C GLU A 67 -6.38 -21.25 -5.04
N GLU A 68 -6.21 -19.94 -4.80
CA GLU A 68 -7.07 -18.82 -5.27
C GLU A 68 -6.40 -17.97 -6.37
N ASP A 69 -5.23 -18.38 -6.89
CA ASP A 69 -4.38 -17.57 -7.79
C ASP A 69 -4.60 -17.81 -9.31
N ASP A 70 -5.69 -18.47 -9.72
CA ASP A 70 -5.97 -18.78 -11.14
C ASP A 70 -6.24 -17.52 -12.02
N ASP A 71 -6.44 -16.35 -11.41
CA ASP A 71 -6.79 -15.07 -12.07
C ASP A 71 -5.67 -13.99 -11.95
N ILE A 72 -4.40 -14.37 -11.79
CA ILE A 72 -3.29 -13.40 -11.76
C ILE A 72 -2.78 -13.12 -13.18
N GLU A 73 -2.83 -11.86 -13.59
CA GLU A 73 -2.30 -11.39 -14.88
C GLU A 73 -1.12 -10.44 -14.67
N TYR A 74 -0.12 -10.55 -15.54
CA TYR A 74 0.96 -9.55 -15.63
C TYR A 74 0.42 -8.24 -16.20
N VAL A 75 0.96 -7.12 -15.72
CA VAL A 75 0.60 -5.77 -16.18
C VAL A 75 1.86 -4.94 -16.33
N ASP A 76 2.00 -4.26 -17.47
CA ASP A 76 3.07 -3.31 -17.69
C ASP A 76 2.78 -1.97 -16.95
N LEU A 77 3.60 -1.64 -15.96
CA LEU A 77 3.46 -0.42 -15.16
C LEU A 77 3.82 0.85 -15.95
N LEU A 78 4.62 0.76 -17.01
CA LEU A 78 4.97 1.90 -17.87
C LEU A 78 3.77 2.36 -18.70
N LEU A 79 2.91 1.43 -19.12
CA LEU A 79 1.65 1.73 -19.81
C LEU A 79 0.56 2.23 -18.85
N ASN A 80 0.72 2.00 -17.54
CA ASN A 80 -0.27 2.28 -16.51
C ASN A 80 0.28 3.18 -15.39
N PRO A 81 0.83 4.38 -15.70
CA PRO A 81 1.43 5.25 -14.68
C PRO A 81 0.39 5.73 -13.66
N GLU A 82 0.80 5.83 -12.39
CA GLU A 82 -0.01 6.45 -11.34
C GLU A 82 -0.17 7.95 -11.62
N ARG A 83 -1.42 8.40 -11.80
CA ARG A 83 -1.77 9.81 -12.05
C ARG A 83 -3.23 10.06 -11.73
N TYR A 84 -3.70 11.28 -11.92
CA TYR A 84 -5.11 11.63 -11.72
C TYR A 84 -6.03 10.78 -12.60
N THR A 85 -6.96 10.03 -11.98
CA THR A 85 -7.92 9.15 -12.66
C THR A 85 -9.35 9.66 -12.60
N GLY A 86 -9.60 10.82 -12.00
CA GLY A 86 -10.97 11.29 -11.74
C GLY A 86 -11.68 10.59 -10.57
N TYR A 87 -11.12 9.52 -10.01
CA TYR A 87 -11.73 8.77 -8.91
C TYR A 87 -11.89 9.63 -7.65
N LYS A 88 -13.14 9.81 -7.19
CA LYS A 88 -13.47 10.74 -6.10
C LYS A 88 -14.79 10.37 -5.40
N GLY A 89 -15.30 11.28 -4.58
CA GLY A 89 -16.65 11.19 -4.03
C GLY A 89 -16.83 10.10 -2.97
N LYS A 90 -18.06 9.63 -2.82
CA LYS A 90 -18.46 8.71 -1.73
C LYS A 90 -17.77 7.37 -1.86
N SER A 91 -17.62 6.86 -3.08
CA SER A 91 -16.91 5.61 -3.35
C SER A 91 -15.49 5.66 -2.79
N ALA A 92 -14.68 6.65 -3.22
CA ALA A 92 -13.31 6.81 -2.74
C ALA A 92 -13.23 7.05 -1.22
N HIS A 93 -14.14 7.85 -0.67
CA HIS A 93 -14.19 8.12 0.77
C HIS A 93 -14.48 6.88 1.61
N ARG A 94 -15.37 5.98 1.15
CA ARG A 94 -15.65 4.72 1.84
C ARG A 94 -14.44 3.80 1.86
N ILE A 95 -13.71 3.70 0.74
CA ILE A 95 -12.47 2.91 0.68
C ILE A 95 -11.46 3.42 1.71
N TRP A 96 -11.14 4.72 1.70
CA TRP A 96 -10.21 5.30 2.67
C TRP A 96 -10.68 5.12 4.11
N HIS A 97 -11.97 5.32 4.36
CA HIS A 97 -12.54 5.10 5.69
C HIS A 97 -12.33 3.65 6.16
N SER A 98 -12.63 2.66 5.31
CA SER A 98 -12.41 1.24 5.61
C SER A 98 -10.95 0.92 5.89
N ILE A 99 -10.01 1.47 5.12
CA ILE A 99 -8.56 1.28 5.35
C ILE A 99 -8.17 1.83 6.73
N TYR A 100 -8.60 3.04 7.09
CA TYR A 100 -8.27 3.61 8.40
C TYR A 100 -8.92 2.86 9.56
N MET A 101 -10.07 2.25 9.35
CA MET A 101 -10.76 1.43 10.36
C MET A 101 -10.05 0.09 10.63
N GLU A 102 -9.13 -0.34 9.78
CA GLU A 102 -8.25 -1.48 10.08
C GLU A 102 -7.22 -1.16 11.17
N ASN A 103 -6.95 0.11 11.48
CA ASN A 103 -5.97 0.49 12.51
C ASN A 103 -6.52 0.30 13.94
N CYS A 104 -6.70 -0.96 14.34
CA CYS A 104 -7.23 -1.38 15.63
C CYS A 104 -6.15 -1.54 16.73
N PHE A 105 -4.90 -1.13 16.48
CA PHE A 105 -3.76 -1.26 17.43
C PHE A 105 -3.84 -0.37 18.68
N ARG A 106 -4.96 0.32 18.93
CA ARG A 106 -5.07 1.31 20.01
C ARG A 106 -5.07 0.64 21.39
N PRO A 107 -4.18 1.05 22.33
CA PRO A 107 -4.48 0.93 23.75
C PRO A 107 -5.77 1.71 24.03
N LYS A 108 -6.69 1.13 24.82
CA LYS A 108 -8.09 1.59 25.03
C LYS A 108 -8.29 3.05 25.50
N ASN A 109 -7.23 3.84 25.68
CA ASN A 109 -7.26 5.19 26.26
C ASN A 109 -6.69 6.31 25.38
N SER A 110 -6.34 6.09 24.11
CA SER A 110 -5.97 7.20 23.19
C SER A 110 -7.12 7.55 22.25
N TYR A 111 -8.04 8.39 22.74
CA TYR A 111 -9.06 9.05 21.91
C TYR A 111 -8.45 10.28 21.24
N GLY A 112 -7.49 10.07 20.35
CA GLY A 112 -7.20 11.02 19.28
C GLY A 112 -8.28 10.90 18.23
N ALA A 113 -9.02 11.97 18.00
CA ALA A 113 -10.04 12.08 16.97
C ALA A 113 -9.42 11.80 15.60
N TYR A 114 -9.96 10.81 14.87
CA TYR A 114 -9.65 10.65 13.46
C TYR A 114 -10.34 11.75 12.64
N ILE A 115 -9.71 12.02 11.50
CA ILE A 115 -10.10 12.98 10.47
C ILE A 115 -11.53 12.68 9.99
N GLN A 116 -12.41 13.68 10.10
CA GLN A 116 -13.67 13.64 9.36
C GLN A 116 -13.37 13.90 7.88
N THR A 117 -13.34 12.83 7.08
CA THR A 117 -13.29 12.85 5.61
C THR A 117 -14.40 13.68 4.97
N SER A 118 -15.46 14.02 5.73
CA SER A 118 -16.53 14.93 5.30
C SER A 118 -16.06 16.35 4.99
N LYS A 119 -14.87 16.79 5.44
CA LYS A 119 -14.36 18.14 5.14
C LYS A 119 -13.56 18.25 3.83
N LEU A 120 -13.27 17.14 3.16
CA LEU A 120 -12.64 17.14 1.83
C LEU A 120 -13.66 17.22 0.68
N SER A 121 -14.94 17.05 0.98
CA SER A 121 -16.05 17.23 0.05
C SER A 121 -16.83 18.48 0.39
N GLU A 122 -16.53 19.58 -0.29
CA GLU A 122 -17.53 20.56 -0.74
C GLU A 122 -16.80 21.76 -1.35
N GLN A 123 -16.38 21.63 -2.61
CA GLN A 123 -16.52 22.68 -3.64
C GLN A 123 -16.01 22.15 -4.98
N ASN A 124 -16.94 22.04 -5.93
CA ASN A 124 -16.71 21.65 -7.31
C ASN A 124 -15.84 22.67 -8.05
N SER A 125 -14.91 22.16 -8.87
CA SER A 125 -14.72 22.47 -10.30
C SER A 125 -13.24 22.62 -10.65
N LEU A 126 -12.61 21.59 -11.23
CA LEU A 126 -11.45 21.73 -12.12
C LEU A 126 -11.54 20.56 -13.12
N ILE A 127 -12.36 20.69 -14.16
CA ILE A 127 -12.01 21.20 -15.50
C ILE A 127 -10.73 20.53 -16.02
N SER A 128 -10.95 19.46 -16.79
CA SER A 128 -10.04 19.03 -17.85
C SER A 128 -9.62 20.26 -18.66
N HIS A 129 -8.31 20.48 -18.79
CA HIS A 129 -7.83 21.43 -19.79
C HIS A 129 -8.48 21.08 -21.14
N PRO A 130 -8.95 22.05 -21.94
CA PRO A 130 -9.58 21.79 -23.23
C PRO A 130 -8.72 20.95 -24.19
N ASP A 131 -7.40 20.92 -23.95
CA ASP A 131 -6.41 20.16 -24.73
C ASP A 131 -6.00 18.81 -24.11
N GLY A 132 -6.52 18.42 -22.94
CA GLY A 132 -6.22 17.13 -22.30
C GLY A 132 -4.74 16.85 -21.98
N LYS A 133 -3.97 17.87 -21.56
CA LYS A 133 -2.52 17.73 -21.28
C LYS A 133 -2.24 17.34 -19.83
N TRP A 134 -1.39 16.33 -19.64
CA TRP A 134 -0.85 15.97 -18.33
C TRP A 134 0.18 16.99 -17.85
N GLY A 135 0.13 17.36 -16.57
CA GLY A 135 1.07 18.30 -15.98
C GLY A 135 0.82 18.57 -14.51
N ALA A 136 1.70 19.37 -13.91
CA ALA A 136 1.55 19.79 -12.51
C ALA A 136 0.34 20.72 -12.35
N ASN A 137 -0.54 20.37 -11.42
CA ASN A 137 -1.67 21.21 -11.02
C ASN A 137 -1.37 21.85 -9.65
N LEU A 138 -0.82 23.06 -9.68
CA LEU A 138 -0.46 23.79 -8.45
C LEU A 138 -1.68 24.17 -7.61
N GLU A 139 -2.82 24.45 -8.24
CA GLU A 139 -4.06 24.78 -7.54
C GLU A 139 -4.55 23.60 -6.70
N GLU A 140 -4.58 22.39 -7.28
CA GLU A 140 -4.96 21.17 -6.56
C GLU A 140 -3.94 20.83 -5.47
N PHE A 141 -2.66 21.06 -5.71
CA PHE A 141 -1.62 20.88 -4.70
C PHE A 141 -1.83 21.82 -3.50
N HIS A 142 -2.02 23.12 -3.73
CA HIS A 142 -2.33 24.07 -2.67
C HIS A 142 -3.62 23.69 -1.93
N ARG A 143 -4.69 23.37 -2.66
CA ARG A 143 -5.97 22.97 -2.05
C ARG A 143 -5.82 21.77 -1.08
N ARG A 144 -4.92 20.83 -1.38
CA ARG A 144 -4.71 19.61 -0.57
C ARG A 144 -3.64 19.72 0.50
N PHE A 145 -2.67 20.63 0.39
CA PHE A 145 -1.52 20.65 1.29
C PHE A 145 -1.24 22.01 1.94
N ASP A 146 -1.89 23.08 1.48
CA ASP A 146 -1.71 24.40 2.07
C ASP A 146 -2.27 24.46 3.50
N PRO A 147 -1.51 24.95 4.48
CA PRO A 147 -1.94 24.98 5.88
C PRO A 147 -3.19 25.82 6.10
N GLU A 148 -3.40 26.90 5.35
CA GLU A 148 -4.56 27.77 5.54
C GLU A 148 -5.84 27.09 5.04
N LEU A 149 -5.75 26.41 3.88
CA LEU A 149 -6.89 25.70 3.27
C LEU A 149 -7.23 24.38 3.98
N THR A 150 -6.27 23.79 4.69
CA THR A 150 -6.42 22.49 5.37
C THR A 150 -6.48 22.59 6.89
N ALA A 151 -6.61 23.79 7.45
CA ALA A 151 -6.59 24.03 8.90
C ALA A 151 -5.34 23.45 9.60
N GLY A 152 -4.18 23.49 8.93
CA GLY A 152 -2.89 23.03 9.41
C GLY A 152 -2.59 21.55 9.17
N GLU A 153 -3.52 20.77 8.63
CA GLU A 153 -3.35 19.33 8.40
C GLU A 153 -2.41 19.00 7.23
N GLY A 154 -2.42 19.82 6.17
CA GLY A 154 -1.60 19.61 4.97
C GLY A 154 -0.11 19.39 5.25
N PRO A 155 0.56 20.28 6.00
CA PRO A 155 1.94 20.06 6.43
C PRO A 155 2.14 18.81 7.30
N GLN A 156 1.13 18.38 8.06
CA GLN A 156 1.22 17.13 8.84
C GLN A 156 1.18 15.91 7.92
N TRP A 157 0.35 15.92 6.86
CA TRP A 157 0.32 14.85 5.87
C TRP A 157 1.65 14.74 5.11
N LEU A 158 2.28 15.88 4.78
CA LEU A 158 3.61 15.88 4.19
C LEU A 158 4.66 15.26 5.14
N LYS A 159 4.62 15.57 6.43
CA LYS A 159 5.50 14.91 7.42
C LYS A 159 5.26 13.40 7.50
N ASN A 160 4.01 12.94 7.42
CA ASN A 160 3.69 11.51 7.40
C ASN A 160 4.25 10.83 6.14
N LEU A 161 4.23 11.53 4.99
CA LEU A 161 4.86 11.05 3.75
C LEU A 161 6.38 10.90 3.90
N TYR A 162 7.06 11.89 4.49
CA TYR A 162 8.49 11.77 4.80
C TYR A 162 8.80 10.63 5.78
N PHE A 163 7.92 10.41 6.76
CA PHE A 163 8.06 9.30 7.68
C PHE A 163 7.99 7.95 6.95
N LEU A 164 7.02 7.79 6.05
CA LEU A 164 6.92 6.59 5.22
C LEU A 164 8.19 6.42 4.37
N TYR A 165 8.62 7.45 3.65
CA TYR A 165 9.85 7.41 2.85
C TYR A 165 11.07 6.94 3.66
N LEU A 166 11.26 7.44 4.87
CA LEU A 166 12.36 7.03 5.75
C LEU A 166 12.23 5.56 6.21
N LEU A 167 11.01 5.09 6.46
CA LEU A 167 10.73 3.71 6.81
C LEU A 167 11.06 2.76 5.65
N GLU A 168 10.65 3.09 4.43
CA GLU A 168 10.96 2.31 3.22
C GLU A 168 12.46 2.29 2.94
N LEU A 169 13.12 3.46 3.04
CA LEU A 169 14.57 3.57 2.87
C LEU A 169 15.33 2.70 3.88
N ARG A 170 14.84 2.63 5.12
CA ARG A 170 15.41 1.77 6.16
C ARG A 170 15.22 0.29 5.85
N ALA A 171 14.03 -0.10 5.39
CA ALA A 171 13.76 -1.48 4.97
C ALA A 171 14.67 -1.91 3.81
N LEU A 172 14.86 -1.05 2.81
CA LEU A 172 15.79 -1.27 1.70
C LEU A 172 17.24 -1.39 2.19
N ALA A 173 17.69 -0.53 3.09
CA ALA A 173 19.03 -0.62 3.69
C ALA A 173 19.27 -1.96 4.40
N LYS A 174 18.25 -2.48 5.10
CA LYS A 174 18.27 -3.79 5.78
C LYS A 174 18.20 -4.95 4.79
N ALA A 175 17.40 -4.84 3.73
CA ALA A 175 17.29 -5.85 2.66
C ALA A 175 18.54 -5.90 1.76
N ALA A 176 19.33 -4.83 1.72
CA ALA A 176 20.43 -4.66 0.77
C ALA A 176 21.39 -5.87 0.64
N PRO A 177 21.83 -6.55 1.72
CA PRO A 177 22.69 -7.72 1.59
C PRO A 177 22.08 -8.88 0.78
N TYR A 178 20.75 -9.00 0.77
CA TYR A 178 20.01 -10.00 -0.01
C TYR A 178 19.87 -9.52 -1.44
N LEU A 179 19.33 -8.31 -1.65
CA LEU A 179 19.12 -7.71 -2.97
C LEU A 179 20.41 -7.59 -3.79
N MET A 180 21.57 -7.34 -3.15
CA MET A 180 22.86 -7.31 -3.84
C MET A 180 23.33 -8.66 -4.40
N ARG A 181 22.77 -9.77 -3.91
CA ARG A 181 23.08 -11.14 -4.35
C ARG A 181 22.06 -11.70 -5.34
N GLU A 182 20.93 -11.03 -5.53
CA GLU A 182 19.90 -11.50 -6.46
C GLU A 182 20.38 -11.44 -7.90
N GLU A 183 19.90 -12.38 -8.70
CA GLU A 183 20.32 -12.52 -10.09
C GLU A 183 19.53 -11.62 -11.05
N TYR A 184 18.32 -11.22 -10.66
CA TYR A 184 17.38 -10.42 -11.48
C TYR A 184 17.22 -10.98 -12.90
N PHE A 185 17.01 -12.30 -12.98
CA PHE A 185 16.96 -13.03 -14.24
C PHE A 185 15.74 -12.62 -15.08
N THR A 186 15.99 -12.14 -16.29
CA THR A 186 14.97 -11.91 -17.32
C THR A 186 15.18 -12.82 -18.53
N GLY A 187 16.30 -13.52 -18.59
CA GLY A 187 16.71 -14.29 -19.75
C GLY A 187 17.43 -13.48 -20.82
N ASN A 188 17.69 -12.19 -20.56
CA ASN A 188 18.61 -11.34 -21.32
C ASN A 188 19.84 -11.01 -20.46
N ASP A 189 20.95 -11.71 -20.70
CA ASP A 189 22.17 -11.61 -19.88
C ASP A 189 22.72 -10.17 -19.76
N GLN A 190 22.55 -9.35 -20.81
CA GLN A 190 23.05 -7.97 -20.82
C GLN A 190 22.21 -7.09 -19.89
N GLU A 191 20.88 -7.19 -19.97
CA GLU A 191 19.97 -6.45 -19.10
C GLU A 191 20.10 -6.90 -17.65
N ASP A 192 20.23 -8.21 -17.40
CA ASP A 192 20.42 -8.76 -16.05
C ASP A 192 21.71 -8.24 -15.38
N VAL A 193 22.79 -8.06 -16.15
CA VAL A 193 24.03 -7.44 -15.66
C VAL A 193 23.82 -5.96 -15.35
N GLU A 194 23.15 -5.22 -16.23
CA GLU A 194 22.87 -3.80 -16.07
C GLU A 194 21.98 -3.53 -14.84
N VAL A 195 20.91 -4.30 -14.68
CA VAL A 195 20.00 -4.22 -13.53
C VAL A 195 20.74 -4.52 -12.24
N ARG A 196 21.53 -5.61 -12.19
CA ARG A 196 22.34 -5.94 -11.01
C ARG A 196 23.29 -4.81 -10.62
N GLN A 197 23.92 -4.17 -11.59
CA GLN A 197 24.83 -3.06 -11.31
C GLN A 197 24.06 -1.82 -10.83
N ALA A 198 22.96 -1.47 -11.48
CA ALA A 198 22.11 -0.35 -11.08
C ALA A 198 21.54 -0.50 -9.66
N ILE A 199 21.07 -1.71 -9.30
CA ILE A 199 20.59 -2.01 -7.95
C ILE A 199 21.72 -1.91 -6.93
N LYS A 200 22.92 -2.42 -7.23
CA LYS A 200 24.07 -2.29 -6.32
C LYS A 200 24.43 -0.83 -6.07
N ASP A 201 24.47 -0.01 -7.12
CA ASP A 201 24.77 1.42 -7.00
C ASP A 201 23.70 2.16 -6.21
N PHE A 202 22.42 1.87 -6.48
CA PHE A 202 21.30 2.40 -5.71
C PHE A 202 21.39 2.02 -4.21
N LEU A 203 21.60 0.74 -3.90
CA LEU A 203 21.69 0.27 -2.52
C LEU A 203 22.92 0.82 -1.79
N ASN A 204 24.01 1.12 -2.48
CA ASN A 204 25.16 1.81 -1.90
C ASN A 204 24.79 3.24 -1.47
N VAL A 205 24.00 3.96 -2.28
CA VAL A 205 23.47 5.28 -1.90
C VAL A 205 22.54 5.14 -0.69
N VAL A 206 21.61 4.19 -0.70
CA VAL A 206 20.69 3.94 0.42
C VAL A 206 21.44 3.67 1.72
N ARG A 207 22.47 2.81 1.69
CA ARG A 207 23.29 2.47 2.88
C ARG A 207 24.19 3.61 3.35
N SER A 208 24.52 4.56 2.48
CA SER A 208 25.31 5.74 2.86
C SER A 208 24.48 6.77 3.64
N PHE A 209 23.15 6.67 3.57
CA PHE A 209 22.26 7.55 4.29
C PHE A 209 22.30 7.25 5.80
N PRO A 210 22.55 8.24 6.66
CA PRO A 210 22.69 8.02 8.10
C PRO A 210 21.39 7.52 8.72
N ASP A 211 21.53 6.72 9.77
CA ASP A 211 20.37 6.18 10.47
C ASP A 211 19.64 7.27 11.26
N HIS A 212 18.34 7.39 11.03
CA HIS A 212 17.48 8.34 11.72
C HIS A 212 16.44 7.65 12.59
N PHE A 213 16.39 6.31 12.58
CA PHE A 213 15.38 5.54 13.29
C PHE A 213 15.99 4.89 14.54
N ASN A 214 15.23 4.85 15.63
CA ASN A 214 15.59 4.07 16.81
C ASN A 214 14.67 2.85 16.89
N GLU A 215 15.17 1.73 16.36
CA GLU A 215 14.43 0.47 16.22
C GLU A 215 14.01 -0.14 17.55
N SER A 216 14.74 0.20 18.63
CA SER A 216 14.46 -0.27 19.98
C SER A 216 13.07 0.12 20.49
N SER A 217 12.38 1.04 19.79
CA SER A 217 11.01 1.44 20.11
C SER A 217 9.93 0.63 19.40
N MET A 218 10.25 -0.03 18.28
CA MET A 218 9.24 -0.58 17.36
C MET A 218 9.26 -2.12 17.25
N PHE A 219 10.44 -2.75 17.37
CA PHE A 219 10.60 -4.18 17.03
C PHE A 219 11.21 -5.06 18.14
N THR A 220 11.58 -4.48 19.28
CA THR A 220 12.05 -5.25 20.45
C THR A 220 10.89 -5.83 21.24
N GLY A 221 10.80 -7.15 21.43
CA GLY A 221 9.78 -7.70 22.32
C GLY A 221 9.58 -9.21 22.36
N GLY A 222 10.40 -10.02 21.69
CA GLY A 222 10.27 -11.47 21.70
C GLY A 222 8.86 -11.94 21.29
N LYS A 223 8.07 -12.49 22.22
CA LYS A 223 6.69 -12.95 21.96
C LYS A 223 5.73 -11.82 21.55
N GLN A 224 5.92 -10.60 22.07
CA GLN A 224 5.05 -9.47 21.73
C GLN A 224 5.27 -8.98 20.30
N ALA A 225 6.54 -8.98 19.84
CA ALA A 225 6.88 -8.64 18.46
C ALA A 225 6.32 -9.66 17.46
N LYS A 226 6.35 -10.96 17.79
CA LYS A 226 5.72 -12.00 16.95
C LYS A 226 4.21 -11.81 16.81
N LYS A 227 3.53 -11.47 17.90
CA LYS A 227 2.09 -11.20 17.89
C LYS A 227 1.78 -9.96 17.03
N LEU A 228 2.55 -8.89 17.21
CA LEU A 228 2.41 -7.65 16.46
C LEU A 228 2.64 -7.87 14.95
N LYS A 229 3.64 -8.67 14.58
CA LYS A 229 3.91 -9.08 13.19
C LYS A 229 2.69 -9.76 12.56
N GLU A 230 2.06 -10.68 13.28
CA GLU A 230 0.89 -11.41 12.79
C GLU A 230 -0.33 -10.50 12.65
N GLU A 231 -0.54 -9.60 13.61
CA GLU A 231 -1.60 -8.58 13.53
C GLU A 231 -1.37 -7.66 12.30
N PHE A 232 -0.14 -7.18 12.07
CA PHE A 232 0.19 -6.42 10.86
C PHE A 232 -0.13 -7.23 9.60
N ARG A 233 0.31 -8.49 9.52
CA ARG A 233 0.01 -9.36 8.38
C ARG A 233 -1.48 -9.46 8.10
N GLN A 234 -2.30 -9.63 9.14
CA GLN A 234 -3.75 -9.70 8.99
C GLN A 234 -4.35 -8.38 8.50
N HIS A 235 -3.91 -7.25 9.03
CA HIS A 235 -4.40 -5.93 8.60
C HIS A 235 -4.04 -5.64 7.14
N PHE A 236 -2.81 -5.93 6.70
CA PHE A 236 -2.43 -5.73 5.30
C PHE A 236 -3.22 -6.65 4.34
N ARG A 237 -3.53 -7.89 4.75
CA ARG A 237 -4.45 -8.76 3.99
C ARG A 237 -5.86 -8.18 3.88
N ASN A 238 -6.40 -7.65 4.98
CA ASN A 238 -7.71 -7.00 4.98
C ASN A 238 -7.71 -5.75 4.07
N ILE A 239 -6.66 -4.94 4.14
CA ILE A 239 -6.49 -3.76 3.26
C ILE A 239 -6.41 -4.20 1.79
N SER A 240 -5.68 -5.26 1.47
CA SER A 240 -5.64 -5.82 0.11
C SER A 240 -7.03 -6.24 -0.38
N ARG A 241 -7.85 -6.85 0.49
CA ARG A 241 -9.26 -7.18 0.18
C ARG A 241 -10.14 -5.94 0.04
N ILE A 242 -9.87 -4.87 0.79
CA ILE A 242 -10.56 -3.58 0.60
C ILE A 242 -10.21 -2.99 -0.77
N MET A 243 -8.97 -3.14 -1.24
CA MET A 243 -8.58 -2.70 -2.58
C MET A 243 -9.35 -3.42 -3.69
N ASP A 244 -9.84 -4.64 -3.45
CA ASP A 244 -10.71 -5.34 -4.41
C ASP A 244 -12.03 -4.63 -4.68
N CYS A 245 -12.49 -3.78 -3.75
CA CYS A 245 -13.70 -2.98 -3.85
C CYS A 245 -13.49 -1.62 -4.54
N VAL A 246 -12.26 -1.29 -4.97
CA VAL A 246 -11.96 -0.03 -5.67
C VAL A 246 -12.44 -0.14 -7.12
N GLY A 247 -13.37 0.73 -7.51
CA GLY A 247 -13.96 0.72 -8.86
C GLY A 247 -13.10 1.37 -9.96
N CYS A 248 -11.98 2.01 -9.61
CA CYS A 248 -11.02 2.56 -10.57
C CYS A 248 -9.88 1.57 -10.77
N ASP A 249 -9.71 1.01 -11.98
CA ASP A 249 -8.78 -0.10 -12.20
C ASP A 249 -7.31 0.30 -11.97
N LYS A 250 -6.87 1.43 -12.51
CA LYS A 250 -5.53 1.97 -12.20
C LYS A 250 -5.35 2.21 -10.70
N CYS A 251 -6.37 2.74 -10.01
CA CYS A 251 -6.30 2.99 -8.57
C CYS A 251 -6.18 1.69 -7.78
N LYS A 252 -6.88 0.64 -8.22
CA LYS A 252 -6.81 -0.71 -7.66
C LYS A 252 -5.42 -1.33 -7.88
N LEU A 253 -4.86 -1.22 -9.08
CA LEU A 253 -3.50 -1.68 -9.39
C LEU A 253 -2.46 -1.06 -8.44
N TRP A 254 -2.40 0.28 -8.41
CA TRP A 254 -1.43 1.00 -7.59
C TRP A 254 -1.70 0.84 -6.09
N GLY A 255 -2.97 0.79 -5.68
CA GLY A 255 -3.37 0.51 -4.31
C GLY A 255 -2.90 -0.86 -3.82
N LYS A 256 -3.10 -1.93 -4.60
CA LYS A 256 -2.59 -3.27 -4.26
C LYS A 256 -1.06 -3.29 -4.21
N LEU A 257 -0.41 -2.71 -5.21
CA LEU A 257 1.05 -2.67 -5.31
C LEU A 257 1.68 -1.97 -4.08
N GLN A 258 1.20 -0.76 -3.74
CA GLN A 258 1.72 0.02 -2.62
C GLN A 258 1.42 -0.61 -1.25
N VAL A 259 0.25 -1.26 -1.09
CA VAL A 259 -0.10 -1.98 0.15
C VAL A 259 0.81 -3.18 0.36
N GLN A 260 1.08 -3.95 -0.69
CA GLN A 260 1.99 -5.09 -0.63
C GLN A 260 3.42 -4.64 -0.29
N PHE A 261 3.92 -3.58 -0.92
CA PHE A 261 5.23 -3.01 -0.59
C PHE A 261 5.29 -2.52 0.86
N SER A 262 4.27 -1.78 1.30
CA SER A 262 4.16 -1.29 2.69
C SER A 262 4.24 -2.42 3.70
N TYR A 263 3.62 -3.57 3.43
CA TYR A 263 3.73 -4.74 4.28
C TYR A 263 5.16 -5.29 4.34
N GLU A 264 5.81 -5.45 3.18
CA GLU A 264 7.17 -6.00 3.12
C GLU A 264 8.19 -5.10 3.83
N TYR A 265 8.04 -3.76 3.75
CA TYR A 265 8.91 -2.82 4.45
C TYR A 265 8.85 -2.92 5.97
N ILE A 266 7.72 -3.33 6.54
CA ILE A 266 7.61 -3.57 7.98
C ILE A 266 8.12 -4.98 8.29
N LYS A 267 7.82 -5.96 7.43
CA LYS A 267 8.20 -7.36 7.61
C LYS A 267 9.71 -7.58 7.61
N VAL A 268 10.45 -6.99 6.67
CA VAL A 268 11.90 -7.20 6.52
C VAL A 268 12.69 -6.81 7.78
N PRO A 269 12.55 -5.60 8.36
CA PRO A 269 13.21 -5.25 9.62
C PRO A 269 12.84 -6.18 10.77
N MET A 270 11.55 -6.54 10.90
CA MET A 270 11.09 -7.47 11.94
C MET A 270 11.73 -8.85 11.85
N ASP A 271 11.93 -9.37 10.63
CA ASP A 271 12.50 -10.70 10.41
C ASP A 271 14.01 -10.74 10.57
N LEU A 272 14.71 -9.67 10.18
CA LEU A 272 16.16 -9.60 10.30
C LEU A 272 16.61 -9.36 11.75
N GLU A 273 15.88 -8.57 12.53
CA GLU A 273 16.16 -8.43 13.97
C GLU A 273 15.94 -9.72 14.75
N TYR A 274 14.98 -10.55 14.34
CA TYR A 274 14.78 -11.86 14.97
C TYR A 274 15.97 -12.78 14.75
N ARG A 275 16.54 -12.79 13.53
CA ARG A 275 17.74 -13.60 13.19
C ARG A 275 19.00 -13.12 13.90
N GLU A 276 19.16 -11.82 14.16
CA GLU A 276 20.31 -11.29 14.90
C GLU A 276 20.25 -11.58 16.42
N ASN A 277 19.07 -11.87 16.96
CA ASN A 277 18.83 -12.10 18.40
C ASN A 277 18.55 -13.58 18.77
N THR A 278 18.68 -14.52 17.82
CA THR A 278 18.56 -15.98 18.06
C THR A 278 19.86 -16.70 17.73
#